data_AF-A0A7K3HCA3-F1
#
_entry.id   AF-A0A7K3HCA3-F1
#
_cell.length_a   1.000
_cell.length_b   1.000
_cell.length_c   1.000
_cell.angle_alpha   90.00
_cell.angle_beta   90.00
_cell.angle_gamma   90.00
#
_symmetry.space_group_name_H-M   'P 1'
#
loop_
_entity.id
_entity.type
_entity.pdbx_description
1 polymer ?
#
loop_
_entity_poly.entity_id
_entity_poly.type
_entity_poly.pdbx_seq_one_letter_code
_entity_poly.pdbx_strand_id
1 'polypeptide(L)'
;REVLSAPTTTLRLVAEPGPAAVDALRRLRPGLALHGHRVDAVIAGKVLPTGSPDPWLAALSGEQQTALKALDEEWADPDTGTALYELPHLGREPRGPDDLAVLADALAHRSGTPERLPGAPHGAVPGPGAPAWTVEDRRAEEGVLVWRIPLAGAERGDL
;
A
#
# COMPACT_ATOMS: atom_id res chain seq x y z
N ARG A 1 -0.67 -1.99 -23.00
CA ARG A 1 -1.35 -0.92 -22.24
C ARG A 1 -2.61 -1.46 -21.53
N GLU A 2 -3.36 -2.38 -22.15
CA GLU A 2 -4.51 -3.08 -21.56
C GLU A 2 -4.28 -3.70 -20.18
N VAL A 3 -3.12 -4.32 -19.93
CA VAL A 3 -2.84 -4.99 -18.64
C VAL A 3 -2.88 -4.02 -17.45
N LEU A 4 -2.44 -2.77 -17.60
CA LEU A 4 -2.38 -1.81 -16.49
C LEU A 4 -3.74 -1.22 -16.14
N SER A 5 -4.68 -1.23 -17.09
CA SER A 5 -6.02 -0.67 -16.93
C SER A 5 -7.09 -1.74 -16.71
N ALA A 6 -6.71 -3.01 -16.73
CA ALA A 6 -7.62 -4.10 -16.46
C ALA A 6 -8.17 -3.99 -15.02
N PRO A 7 -9.47 -4.17 -14.80
CA PRO A 7 -10.09 -4.06 -13.47
C PRO A 7 -9.58 -5.11 -12.47
N THR A 8 -8.89 -6.14 -12.96
CA THR A 8 -8.25 -7.19 -12.16
C THR A 8 -6.83 -6.83 -11.70
N THR A 9 -6.26 -5.74 -12.20
CA THR A 9 -4.88 -5.35 -11.91
C THR A 9 -4.79 -4.56 -10.62
N THR A 10 -3.80 -4.90 -9.79
CA THR A 10 -3.49 -4.21 -8.54
C THR A 10 -2.04 -3.77 -8.48
N LEU A 11 -1.78 -2.86 -7.55
CA LEU A 11 -0.44 -2.42 -7.19
C LEU A 11 -0.09 -2.90 -5.79
N ARG A 12 1.17 -3.31 -5.63
CA ARG A 12 1.80 -3.49 -4.33
C ARG A 12 2.87 -2.44 -4.17
N LEU A 13 2.76 -1.66 -3.11
CA LEU A 13 3.72 -0.60 -2.81
C LEU A 13 4.78 -1.18 -1.87
N VAL A 14 6.06 -0.96 -2.17
CA VAL A 14 7.16 -1.42 -1.32
C VAL A 14 7.97 -0.20 -0.91
N ALA A 15 8.21 -0.05 0.39
CA ALA A 15 9.02 1.04 0.92
C ALA A 15 9.73 0.61 2.20
N GLU A 16 10.92 1.17 2.46
CA GLU A 16 11.56 1.03 3.76
C GLU A 16 10.86 1.98 4.75
N PRO A 17 10.40 1.50 5.92
CA PRO A 17 9.61 2.32 6.83
C PRO A 17 10.46 3.47 7.37
N GLY A 18 9.96 4.69 7.19
CA GLY A 18 10.60 5.91 7.65
C GLY A 18 9.76 7.13 7.24
N PRO A 19 10.06 8.32 7.76
CA PRO A 19 9.26 9.52 7.52
C PRO A 19 9.15 9.86 6.03
N ALA A 20 10.25 9.71 5.27
CA ALA A 20 10.25 9.95 3.84
C ALA A 20 9.33 8.99 3.05
N ALA A 21 9.26 7.72 3.48
CA ALA A 21 8.38 6.73 2.87
C ALA A 21 6.91 7.02 3.14
N VAL A 22 6.57 7.37 4.39
CA VAL A 22 5.22 7.81 4.77
C VAL A 22 4.77 8.98 3.90
N ASP A 23 5.60 10.02 3.79
CA ASP A 23 5.28 11.20 2.99
C ASP A 23 5.17 10.90 1.49
N ALA A 24 6.04 10.04 0.96
CA ALA A 24 6.00 9.65 -0.45
C ALA A 24 4.73 8.87 -0.79
N LEU A 25 4.35 7.91 0.06
CA LEU A 25 3.14 7.12 -0.13
C LEU A 25 1.90 8.01 0.00
N ARG A 26 1.83 8.89 1.01
CA ARG A 26 0.72 9.84 1.16
C ARG A 26 0.51 10.68 -0.10
N ARG A 27 1.58 11.24 -0.67
CA ARG A 27 1.53 11.99 -1.94
C ARG A 27 1.13 11.16 -3.15
N LEU A 28 1.44 9.86 -3.15
CA LEU A 28 1.12 8.97 -4.27
C LEU A 28 -0.38 8.61 -4.31
N ARG A 29 -1.03 8.52 -3.15
CA ARG A 29 -2.41 8.02 -2.99
C ARG A 29 -3.45 8.73 -3.87
N PRO A 30 -3.49 10.06 -3.98
CA PRO A 30 -4.45 10.75 -4.84
C PRO A 30 -4.23 10.43 -6.33
N GLY A 31 -2.97 10.31 -6.75
CA GLY A 31 -2.61 9.92 -8.12
C GLY A 31 -3.08 8.50 -8.46
N LEU A 32 -2.93 7.56 -7.53
CA LEU A 32 -3.45 6.19 -7.70
C LEU A 32 -4.97 6.17 -7.83
N ALA A 33 -5.68 6.95 -7.00
CA ALA A 33 -7.12 7.09 -7.08
C ALA A 33 -7.58 7.72 -8.41
N LEU A 34 -6.90 8.77 -8.86
CA LEU A 34 -7.15 9.44 -10.14
C LEU A 34 -6.94 8.50 -11.34
N HIS A 35 -6.00 7.56 -11.24
CA HIS A 35 -5.74 6.59 -12.30
C HIS A 35 -6.50 5.26 -12.12
N GLY A 36 -7.35 5.15 -11.09
CA GLY A 36 -8.15 3.95 -10.82
C GLY A 36 -7.29 2.73 -10.43
N HIS A 37 -6.06 2.94 -9.96
CA HIS A 37 -5.17 1.86 -9.54
C HIS A 37 -5.47 1.44 -8.10
N ARG A 38 -5.91 0.18 -7.93
CA ARG A 38 -6.15 -0.42 -6.62
C ARG A 38 -4.84 -0.89 -6.01
N VAL A 39 -4.57 -0.49 -4.77
CA VAL A 39 -3.49 -1.08 -3.97
C VAL A 39 -4.06 -2.29 -3.24
N ASP A 40 -3.41 -3.46 -3.34
CA ASP A 40 -3.79 -4.63 -2.55
C ASP A 40 -2.87 -4.86 -1.35
N ALA A 41 -1.65 -4.29 -1.38
CA ALA A 41 -0.72 -4.39 -0.27
C ALA A 41 0.26 -3.21 -0.21
N VAL A 42 0.62 -2.83 1.01
CA VAL A 42 1.83 -2.05 1.30
C VAL A 42 2.82 -2.99 1.99
N ILE A 43 4.07 -3.03 1.53
CA ILE A 43 5.12 -3.89 2.06
C ILE A 43 6.23 -2.99 2.63
N ALA A 44 6.33 -2.97 3.95
CA ALA A 44 7.43 -2.34 4.67
C ALA A 44 8.66 -3.24 4.59
N GLY A 45 9.62 -2.87 3.74
CA GLY A 45 10.88 -3.58 3.54
C GLY A 45 11.90 -3.30 4.64
N LYS A 46 12.80 -4.25 4.91
CA LYS A 46 13.98 -4.06 5.77
C LYS A 46 13.64 -3.59 7.20
N VAL A 47 12.63 -4.20 7.79
CA VAL A 47 12.19 -3.91 9.16
C VAL A 47 13.24 -4.41 10.14
N LEU A 48 13.72 -3.52 10.99
CA LEU A 48 14.75 -3.77 11.98
C LEU A 48 14.14 -4.44 13.23
N PRO A 49 14.88 -5.34 13.89
CA PRO A 49 14.42 -5.97 15.12
C PRO A 49 14.20 -4.92 16.22
N THR A 50 13.15 -5.11 17.01
CA THR A 50 12.87 -4.31 18.20
C THR A 50 13.59 -4.88 19.43
N GLY A 51 13.71 -4.07 20.49
CA GLY A 51 14.25 -4.53 21.78
C GLY A 51 15.78 -4.70 21.84
N SER A 52 16.53 -4.15 20.88
CA SER A 52 17.99 -4.13 20.95
C SER A 52 18.48 -3.28 22.13
N PRO A 53 19.50 -3.74 22.90
CA PRO A 53 20.16 -2.90 23.90
C PRO A 53 21.11 -1.87 23.30
N ASP A 54 21.45 -1.98 22.01
CA ASP A 54 22.28 -1.01 21.30
C ASP A 54 21.49 0.29 21.03
N PRO A 55 21.94 1.46 21.55
CA PRO A 55 21.17 2.70 21.43
C PRO A 55 20.92 3.15 19.99
N TRP A 56 21.87 2.89 19.08
CA TRP A 56 21.74 3.27 17.68
C TRP A 56 20.67 2.45 16.96
N LEU A 57 20.69 1.12 17.12
CA LEU A 57 19.68 0.23 16.55
C LEU A 57 18.31 0.45 17.20
N ALA A 58 18.26 0.72 18.51
CA ALA A 58 17.03 1.04 19.21
C ALA A 58 16.36 2.32 18.68
N ALA A 59 17.14 3.36 18.40
CA ALA A 59 16.63 4.60 17.81
C ALA A 59 16.06 4.37 16.40
N LEU A 60 16.82 3.69 15.52
CA LEU A 60 16.37 3.39 14.16
C LEU A 60 15.12 2.50 14.14
N SER A 61 15.09 1.45 14.97
CA SER A 61 13.90 0.61 15.12
C SER A 61 12.70 1.42 15.63
N GLY A 62 12.89 2.33 16.59
CA GLY A 62 11.85 3.23 17.08
C GLY A 62 11.25 4.14 16.00
N GLU A 63 12.10 4.71 15.13
CA GLU A 63 11.64 5.49 13.97
C GLU A 63 10.84 4.63 12.99
N GLN A 64 11.30 3.41 12.70
CA GLN A 64 10.58 2.47 11.85
C GLN A 64 9.22 2.09 12.44
N GLN A 65 9.13 1.84 13.76
CA GLN A 65 7.86 1.50 14.42
C GLN A 65 6.85 2.65 14.36
N THR A 66 7.33 3.90 14.46
CA THR A 66 6.47 5.09 14.29
C THR A 66 5.96 5.19 12.85
N ALA A 67 6.83 4.97 11.86
CA ALA A 67 6.43 4.98 10.45
C ALA A 67 5.48 3.82 10.11
N LEU A 68 5.73 2.61 10.63
CA LEU A 68 4.88 1.43 10.45
C LEU A 68 3.48 1.69 10.98
N LYS A 69 3.35 2.27 12.18
CA LYS A 69 2.06 2.66 12.75
C LYS A 69 1.32 3.65 11.84
N ALA A 70 1.99 4.69 11.35
CA ALA A 70 1.39 5.67 10.44
C ALA A 70 0.94 5.02 9.12
N LEU A 71 1.75 4.12 8.56
CA LEU A 71 1.39 3.38 7.35
C LEU A 71 0.18 2.46 7.56
N ASP A 72 0.10 1.80 8.71
CA ASP A 72 -1.03 0.93 9.06
C ASP A 72 -2.32 1.76 9.17
N GLU A 73 -2.30 2.85 9.93
CA GLU A 73 -3.44 3.76 10.11
C GLU A 73 -3.93 4.38 8.78
N GLU A 74 -3.03 4.66 7.85
CA GLU A 74 -3.39 5.29 6.57
C GLU A 74 -3.82 4.30 5.49
N TRP A 75 -3.21 3.12 5.43
CA TRP A 75 -3.32 2.20 4.29
C TRP A 75 -4.02 0.89 4.59
N ALA A 76 -4.00 0.41 5.83
CA ALA A 76 -4.73 -0.80 6.16
C ALA A 76 -6.23 -0.50 6.13
N ASP A 77 -6.95 -1.21 5.26
CA ASP A 77 -8.36 -0.97 5.03
C ASP A 77 -9.05 -2.29 4.68
N PRO A 78 -9.83 -2.85 5.63
CA PRO A 78 -10.57 -4.09 5.42
C PRO A 78 -11.59 -4.02 4.28
N ASP A 79 -12.15 -2.84 4.00
CA ASP A 79 -13.20 -2.66 2.99
C ASP A 79 -12.62 -2.70 1.57
N THR A 80 -11.40 -2.17 1.39
CA THR A 80 -10.66 -2.28 0.12
C THR A 80 -9.79 -3.54 0.03
N GLY A 81 -9.61 -4.25 1.16
CA GLY A 81 -8.73 -5.41 1.28
C GLY A 81 -7.24 -5.04 1.22
N THR A 82 -6.89 -3.80 1.51
CA THR A 82 -5.51 -3.32 1.55
C THR A 82 -4.90 -3.70 2.90
N ALA A 83 -3.75 -4.37 2.88
CA ALA A 83 -3.04 -4.79 4.10
C ALA A 83 -1.58 -4.33 4.11
N LEU A 84 -1.05 -4.09 5.31
CA LEU A 84 0.36 -3.79 5.54
C LEU A 84 1.13 -5.08 5.88
N TYR A 85 2.22 -5.34 5.15
CA TYR A 85 3.13 -6.47 5.37
C TYR A 85 4.52 -5.97 5.78
N GLU A 86 5.17 -6.71 6.66
CA GLU A 86 6.52 -6.39 7.15
C GLU A 86 7.47 -7.45 6.61
N LEU A 87 8.56 -6.99 5.99
CA LEU A 87 9.67 -7.82 5.56
C LEU A 87 10.87 -7.53 6.45
N PRO A 88 11.34 -8.52 7.23
CA PRO A 88 12.44 -8.30 8.16
C PRO A 88 13.76 -8.03 7.41
N HIS A 89 14.61 -7.21 8.02
CA HIS A 89 15.99 -7.07 7.61
C HIS A 89 16.76 -8.36 7.98
N LEU A 90 17.36 -9.05 6.99
CA LEU A 90 18.03 -10.35 7.21
C LEU A 90 19.43 -10.24 7.87
N GLY A 91 19.87 -9.03 8.20
CA GLY A 91 21.23 -8.73 8.66
C GLY A 91 22.29 -8.83 7.54
N ARG A 92 21.86 -9.14 6.31
CA ARG A 92 22.67 -9.27 5.10
C ARG A 92 21.82 -8.94 3.89
N GLU A 93 22.47 -8.72 2.76
CA GLU A 93 21.77 -8.65 1.48
C GLU A 93 21.19 -10.02 1.11
N PRO A 94 19.88 -10.13 0.80
CA PRO A 94 19.28 -11.39 0.37
C PRO A 94 19.94 -11.93 -0.89
N ARG A 95 20.42 -13.17 -0.87
CA ARG A 95 21.04 -13.85 -2.01
C ARG A 95 20.50 -15.25 -2.19
N GLY A 96 19.97 -15.53 -3.39
CA GLY A 96 19.54 -16.85 -3.77
C GLY A 96 18.22 -17.28 -3.13
N PRO A 97 17.79 -18.53 -3.40
CA PRO A 97 16.45 -19.01 -3.06
C PRO A 97 16.20 -19.13 -1.55
N ASP A 98 17.22 -19.45 -0.75
CA ASP A 98 17.04 -19.64 0.70
C ASP A 98 16.68 -18.33 1.41
N ASP A 99 17.36 -17.23 1.06
CA ASP A 99 17.04 -15.91 1.62
C ASP A 99 15.66 -15.43 1.16
N LEU A 100 15.27 -15.75 -0.09
CA LEU A 100 13.92 -15.46 -0.59
C LEU A 100 12.84 -16.27 0.13
N ALA A 101 13.13 -17.53 0.49
CA ALA A 101 12.20 -18.37 1.25
C ALA A 101 11.92 -17.78 2.64
N VAL A 102 12.97 -17.30 3.33
CA VAL A 102 12.81 -16.61 4.63
C VAL A 102 11.91 -15.37 4.52
N LEU A 103 12.10 -14.58 3.46
CA LEU A 103 11.27 -13.39 3.22
C LEU A 103 9.83 -13.75 2.84
N ALA A 104 9.64 -14.80 2.03
CA ALA A 104 8.32 -15.29 1.66
C ALA A 104 7.54 -15.82 2.88
N ASP A 105 8.21 -16.55 3.76
CA ASP A 105 7.61 -17.02 5.01
C ASP A 105 7.19 -15.83 5.88
N ALA A 106 8.01 -14.79 6.02
CA ALA A 106 7.65 -13.59 6.80
C ALA A 106 6.35 -12.93 6.30
N LEU A 107 6.12 -12.89 4.99
CA LEU A 107 4.87 -12.37 4.40
C LEU A 107 3.66 -13.24 4.71
N ALA A 108 3.84 -14.56 4.87
CA ALA A 108 2.76 -15.50 5.14
C ALA A 108 2.19 -15.36 6.57
N HIS A 109 3.05 -15.04 7.55
CA HIS A 109 2.72 -15.12 8.98
C HIS A 109 1.92 -13.91 9.52
N ARG A 110 1.83 -12.80 8.77
CA ARG A 110 1.05 -11.61 9.16
C ARG A 110 -0.40 -11.62 8.69
N SER A 111 -0.73 -12.43 7.68
CA SER A 111 -2.12 -12.57 7.24
C SER A 111 -2.89 -13.40 8.28
N GLY A 112 -3.51 -12.73 9.24
CA GLY A 112 -4.57 -13.32 10.08
C GLY A 112 -5.80 -13.78 9.28
N THR A 113 -5.80 -13.57 7.96
CA THR A 113 -6.68 -14.18 6.98
C THR A 113 -5.92 -15.25 6.19
N PRO A 114 -6.35 -16.53 6.19
CA PRO A 114 -5.59 -17.63 5.60
C PRO A 114 -5.32 -17.57 4.08
N GLU A 115 -5.82 -16.56 3.35
CA GLU A 115 -6.04 -16.71 1.92
C GLU A 115 -5.29 -15.73 1.00
N ARG A 116 -4.47 -14.82 1.53
CA ARG A 116 -3.78 -13.86 0.67
C ARG A 116 -2.33 -13.65 1.07
N LEU A 117 -1.48 -14.59 0.64
CA LEU A 117 -0.05 -14.33 0.52
C LEU A 117 0.18 -13.27 -0.57
N PRO A 118 1.10 -12.32 -0.36
CA PRO A 118 1.60 -11.46 -1.41
C PRO A 118 2.32 -12.30 -2.49
N GLY A 119 1.58 -12.76 -3.50
CA GLY A 119 2.12 -13.54 -4.62
C GLY A 119 1.17 -14.62 -5.12
N ALA A 120 0.16 -14.98 -4.32
CA ALA A 120 -0.93 -15.82 -4.80
C ALA A 120 -1.63 -15.13 -5.98
N PRO A 121 -1.90 -15.82 -7.10
CA PRO A 121 -2.72 -15.27 -8.16
C PRO A 121 -4.04 -14.84 -7.53
N HIS A 122 -4.43 -13.59 -7.77
CA HIS A 122 -5.75 -13.14 -7.37
C HIS A 122 -6.76 -14.08 -8.03
N GLY A 123 -7.42 -14.92 -7.22
CA GLY A 123 -8.69 -15.49 -7.62
C GLY A 123 -9.52 -14.30 -8.10
N ALA A 124 -9.96 -14.37 -9.35
CA ALA A 124 -10.62 -13.29 -10.10
C ALA A 124 -12.00 -12.97 -9.52
N VAL A 125 -12.06 -12.63 -8.24
CA VAL A 125 -13.19 -11.96 -7.63
C VAL A 125 -12.85 -10.48 -7.74
N PRO A 126 -13.50 -9.74 -8.64
CA PRO A 126 -13.44 -8.30 -8.59
C PRO A 126 -13.89 -7.92 -7.18
N GLY A 127 -13.02 -7.27 -6.40
CA GLY A 127 -13.52 -6.45 -5.30
C GLY A 127 -14.52 -5.44 -5.87
N PRO A 128 -15.35 -4.78 -5.04
CA PRO A 128 -16.17 -3.68 -5.53
C PRO A 128 -15.26 -2.76 -6.35
N GLY A 129 -15.56 -2.65 -7.65
CA GLY A 129 -14.72 -1.89 -8.57
C GLY A 129 -14.50 -0.49 -8.00
N ALA A 130 -13.39 0.16 -8.37
CA ALA A 130 -13.19 1.56 -8.03
C ALA A 130 -14.52 2.31 -8.27
N PRO A 131 -15.05 3.03 -7.27
CA PRO A 131 -16.38 3.61 -7.36
C PRO A 131 -16.50 4.37 -8.67
N ALA A 132 -17.53 4.02 -9.47
CA ALA A 132 -17.70 4.59 -10.79
C ALA A 132 -17.75 6.12 -10.66
N TRP A 133 -16.81 6.81 -11.32
CA TRP A 133 -16.78 8.27 -11.31
C TRP A 133 -18.12 8.78 -11.80
N THR A 134 -18.76 9.65 -11.01
CA THR A 134 -20.04 10.21 -11.40
C THR A 134 -19.80 11.48 -12.19
N VAL A 135 -20.46 11.55 -13.36
CA VAL A 135 -20.46 12.75 -14.21
C VAL A 135 -21.87 13.32 -14.15
N GLU A 136 -21.98 14.54 -13.65
CA GLU A 136 -23.22 15.30 -13.74
C GLU A 136 -23.13 16.24 -14.94
N ASP A 137 -24.07 16.08 -15.88
CA ASP A 137 -24.14 16.91 -17.07
C ASP A 137 -24.98 18.16 -16.79
N ARG A 138 -24.30 19.31 -16.64
CA ARG A 138 -24.94 20.62 -16.43
C ARG A 138 -24.73 21.55 -17.63
N ARG A 139 -24.43 20.99 -18.81
CA ARG A 139 -24.08 21.78 -20.00
C ARG A 139 -25.21 22.66 -20.50
N ALA A 140 -26.45 22.23 -20.33
CA ALA A 140 -27.63 23.00 -20.78
C ALA A 140 -27.86 24.28 -19.96
N GLU A 141 -27.47 24.28 -18.68
CA GLU A 141 -27.75 25.37 -17.74
C GLU A 141 -26.52 26.25 -17.50
N GLU A 142 -25.36 25.62 -17.31
CA GLU A 142 -24.13 26.27 -16.85
C GLU A 142 -22.96 26.09 -17.83
N GLY A 143 -23.14 25.32 -18.91
CA GLY A 143 -22.08 25.05 -19.88
C GLY A 143 -20.95 24.14 -19.38
N VAL A 144 -21.13 23.45 -18.25
CA VAL A 144 -20.08 22.63 -17.60
C VAL A 144 -20.48 21.15 -17.42
N LEU A 145 -19.46 20.29 -17.29
CA LEU A 145 -19.59 18.92 -16.77
C LEU A 145 -18.96 18.88 -15.38
N VAL A 146 -19.63 18.27 -14.40
CA VAL A 146 -19.13 18.13 -13.03
C VAL A 146 -18.73 16.68 -12.79
N TRP A 147 -17.42 16.44 -12.63
CA TRP A 147 -16.86 15.14 -12.24
C TRP A 147 -16.69 15.07 -10.73
N ARG A 148 -17.22 14.00 -10.11
CA ARG A 148 -16.96 13.69 -8.70
C ARG A 148 -16.10 12.44 -8.61
N ILE A 149 -14.86 12.64 -8.18
CA ILE A 149 -13.85 11.59 -8.01
C ILE A 149 -13.54 11.48 -6.52
N PRO A 150 -13.78 10.33 -5.87
CA PRO A 150 -13.34 10.13 -4.50
C PRO A 150 -11.83 10.00 -4.47
N LEU A 151 -11.16 10.97 -3.85
CA LEU A 151 -9.71 10.98 -3.65
C LEU A 151 -9.42 10.62 -2.19
N ALA A 152 -9.61 9.34 -1.84
CA ALA A 152 -9.38 8.87 -0.47
C ALA A 152 -7.94 9.20 -0.02
N GLY A 153 -7.83 9.93 1.09
CA GLY A 153 -6.55 10.37 1.65
C GLY A 153 -5.92 11.59 0.97
N ALA A 154 -6.62 12.29 0.08
CA ALA A 154 -6.20 13.61 -0.42
C ALA A 154 -6.79 14.72 0.46
N GLU A 155 -5.96 15.65 0.92
CA GLU A 155 -6.41 16.91 1.48
C GLU A 155 -6.38 18.01 0.43
N ARG A 156 -7.14 19.10 0.65
CA ARG A 156 -7.20 20.22 -0.29
C ARG A 156 -5.83 20.88 -0.54
N GLY A 157 -4.92 20.79 0.43
CA GLY A 157 -3.54 21.31 0.28
C GLY A 157 -2.65 20.44 -0.61
N ASP A 158 -3.06 19.21 -0.93
CA ASP A 158 -2.31 18.26 -1.77
C ASP A 158 -2.66 18.39 -3.26
N LEU A 159 -3.62 19.25 -3.62
CA LEU A 159 -4.20 19.43 -4.97
C LEU A 159 -3.94 20.85 -5.49
#